data_AF-A0A0W0WDJ5-F1
#
_entry.id   AF-A0A0W0WDJ5-F1
#
_cell.length_a   1.000
_cell.length_b   1.000
_cell.length_c   1.000
_cell.angle_alpha   90.00
_cell.angle_beta   90.00
_cell.angle_gamma   90.00
#
_symmetry.space_group_name_H-M   'P 1'
#
loop_
_entity.id
_entity.type
_entity.pdbx_description
1 polymer ?
#
loop_
_entity_poly.entity_id
_entity_poly.type
_entity_poly.pdbx_seq_one_letter_code
_entity_poly.pdbx_strand_id
1 'polypeptide(L)'
;MPSLSEIIGGTDITSHYLDINQQEFKIIRYENIVYAIRYAQTSSQWQAQDFVRMWVSQRKKVKTASQLSDNNTSNLLGDGTEGEVYKKTEDKAYKIIFSKQYQKVDYQEFNVHIMKQKFFLKDNNIDTQYFVLGLWNIKNIDNDWPRFYMPKIKEKNPRELPSDKRFMFLNEFILTLRKLNQFGYAHPDLATYVGQESFCNMLFTEDGVRLIDIDKGFAKKDYFSFFKIKGSEDGHINVNDQWLYVYNTHPSNKNRKPYNTWTSSVSNWYAHNPNQSLSNNPEALLDMYQNGTISLPETIVNELIDHTQESTADLVTQTDIRIV
;
A
#
# COMPACT_ATOMS: atom_id res chain seq x y z
N MET A 1 14.42 -19.47 6.25
CA MET A 1 14.49 -18.07 6.74
C MET A 1 15.32 -18.05 8.01
N PRO A 2 16.12 -16.99 8.26
CA PRO A 2 16.81 -16.85 9.54
C PRO A 2 15.81 -16.70 10.69
N SER A 3 16.20 -17.18 11.86
CA SER A 3 15.49 -17.00 13.12
C SER A 3 15.59 -15.55 13.62
N LEU A 4 14.66 -15.17 14.49
CA LEU A 4 14.70 -13.84 15.13
C LEU A 4 16.02 -13.61 15.89
N SER A 5 16.53 -14.63 16.59
CA SER A 5 17.80 -14.56 17.33
C SER A 5 19.00 -14.30 16.41
N GLU A 6 19.03 -14.94 15.23
CA GLU A 6 20.10 -14.70 14.24
C GLU A 6 20.04 -13.26 13.72
N ILE A 7 18.84 -12.77 13.40
CA ILE A 7 18.66 -11.41 12.89
C ILE A 7 19.10 -10.38 13.93
N ILE A 8 18.72 -10.53 15.20
CA ILE A 8 19.10 -9.61 16.29
C ILE A 8 20.62 -9.51 16.43
N GLY A 9 21.36 -10.59 16.17
CA GLY A 9 22.83 -10.59 16.16
C GLY A 9 23.47 -9.83 15.00
N GLY A 10 22.69 -9.30 14.05
CA GLY A 10 23.17 -8.50 12.93
C GLY A 10 23.64 -7.09 13.31
N THR A 11 23.94 -6.27 12.29
CA THR A 11 24.34 -4.87 12.51
C THR A 11 23.11 -4.00 12.80
N ASP A 12 23.03 -3.44 13.99
CA ASP A 12 22.03 -2.42 14.32
C ASP A 12 22.30 -1.13 13.51
N ILE A 13 21.30 -0.71 12.73
CA ILE A 13 21.31 0.52 11.93
C ILE A 13 20.13 1.43 12.28
N THR A 14 19.50 1.22 13.45
CA THR A 14 18.30 1.94 13.90
C THR A 14 18.50 3.45 13.88
N SER A 15 19.66 3.93 14.34
CA SER A 15 20.01 5.37 14.36
C SER A 15 20.07 6.05 12.98
N HIS A 16 20.03 5.30 11.89
CA HIS A 16 19.91 5.87 10.55
C HIS A 16 18.47 6.22 10.15
N TYR A 17 17.48 5.78 10.92
CA TYR A 17 16.06 5.82 10.57
C TYR A 17 15.15 6.26 11.73
N LEU A 18 15.57 6.02 12.98
CA LEU A 18 14.83 6.32 14.21
C LEU A 18 15.76 6.89 15.27
N ASP A 19 15.19 7.63 16.22
CA ASP A 19 15.85 8.05 17.46
C ASP A 19 16.32 6.82 18.26
N ILE A 20 17.47 6.96 18.91
CA ILE A 20 18.02 5.95 19.81
C ILE A 20 17.12 5.65 21.01
N ASN A 21 16.22 6.57 21.37
CA ASN A 21 15.25 6.41 22.44
C ASN A 21 14.00 5.61 22.02
N GLN A 22 13.87 5.25 20.75
CA GLN A 22 12.76 4.44 20.26
C GLN A 22 12.88 3.00 20.78
N GLN A 23 11.84 2.49 21.45
CA GLN A 23 11.87 1.17 22.10
C GLN A 23 11.03 0.09 21.40
N GLU A 24 10.04 0.49 20.59
CA GLU A 24 9.10 -0.44 19.94
C GLU A 24 9.71 -1.14 18.71
N PHE A 25 10.69 -0.53 18.04
CA PHE A 25 11.28 -1.03 16.81
C PHE A 25 12.79 -0.90 16.79
N LYS A 26 13.45 -1.92 16.22
CA LYS A 26 14.86 -1.82 15.78
C LYS A 26 14.98 -2.20 14.32
N ILE A 27 15.98 -1.63 13.66
CA ILE A 27 16.28 -1.91 12.25
C ILE A 27 17.65 -2.57 12.20
N ILE A 28 17.66 -3.84 11.84
CA ILE A 28 18.87 -4.67 11.85
C ILE A 28 19.20 -5.12 10.43
N ARG A 29 20.48 -5.05 10.08
CA ARG A 29 21.00 -5.63 8.84
C ARG A 29 21.69 -6.96 9.15
N TYR A 30 21.18 -8.03 8.57
CA TYR A 30 21.71 -9.38 8.69
C TYR A 30 21.79 -10.02 7.29
N GLU A 31 22.94 -10.62 6.94
CA GLU A 31 23.19 -11.28 5.65
C GLU A 31 22.73 -10.48 4.41
N ASN A 32 23.14 -9.22 4.31
CA ASN A 32 22.74 -8.32 3.21
C ASN A 32 21.23 -8.07 3.09
N ILE A 33 20.45 -8.30 4.13
CA ILE A 33 19.02 -7.96 4.19
C ILE A 33 18.79 -7.00 5.36
N VAL A 34 17.96 -5.99 5.15
CA VAL A 34 17.47 -5.11 6.22
C VAL A 34 16.14 -5.66 6.72
N TYR A 35 16.04 -5.81 8.03
CA TYR A 35 14.86 -6.24 8.76
C TYR A 35 14.43 -5.13 9.72
N ALA A 36 13.12 -4.98 9.91
CA ALA A 36 12.56 -4.29 11.06
C ALA A 36 12.13 -5.35 12.08
N ILE A 37 12.45 -5.13 13.36
CA ILE A 37 12.13 -6.01 14.49
C ILE A 37 11.20 -5.24 15.41
N ARG A 38 10.07 -5.83 15.79
CA ARG A 38 9.13 -5.27 16.76
C ARG A 38 9.44 -5.82 18.15
N TYR A 39 9.45 -4.93 19.13
CA TYR A 39 9.57 -5.25 20.54
C TYR A 39 8.24 -4.95 21.22
N ALA A 40 7.90 -5.76 22.22
CA ALA A 40 6.78 -5.50 23.11
C ALA A 40 7.31 -5.29 24.54
N GLN A 41 6.70 -4.35 25.25
CA GLN A 41 6.96 -4.18 26.67
C GLN A 41 6.29 -5.34 27.42
N THR A 42 7.12 -6.12 28.11
CA THR A 42 6.67 -7.08 29.13
C THR A 42 6.81 -6.43 30.51
N SER A 43 6.46 -7.15 31.57
CA SER A 43 6.39 -6.65 32.96
C SER A 43 7.60 -5.84 33.45
N SER A 44 8.80 -6.01 32.88
CA SER A 44 9.98 -5.22 33.25
C SER A 44 11.00 -5.00 32.13
N GLN A 45 10.74 -5.45 30.91
CA GLN A 45 11.72 -5.39 29.80
C GLN A 45 11.04 -5.38 28.43
N TRP A 46 11.70 -4.72 27.47
CA TRP A 46 11.34 -4.80 26.06
C TRP A 46 11.91 -6.07 25.46
N GLN A 47 11.05 -6.93 24.95
CA GLN A 47 11.44 -8.20 24.35
C GLN A 47 11.08 -8.21 22.87
N ALA A 48 12.04 -8.61 22.04
CA ALA A 48 11.82 -8.80 20.62
C ALA A 48 10.76 -9.89 20.40
N GLN A 49 9.71 -9.57 19.64
CA GLN A 49 8.60 -10.47 19.38
C GLN A 49 8.76 -11.14 18.02
N ASP A 50 8.99 -10.34 16.98
CA ASP A 50 9.01 -10.80 15.61
C ASP A 50 9.68 -9.78 14.66
N PHE A 51 9.79 -10.15 13.38
CA PHE A 51 10.46 -9.33 12.37
C PHE A 51 9.72 -9.34 11.03
N VAL A 52 10.02 -8.33 10.21
CA VAL A 52 9.63 -8.20 8.79
C VAL A 52 10.85 -7.86 7.95
N ARG A 53 10.91 -8.41 6.73
CA ARG A 53 11.94 -8.05 5.73
C ARG A 53 11.58 -6.72 5.07
N MET A 54 12.56 -5.81 4.97
CA MET A 54 12.40 -4.51 4.32
C MET A 54 12.98 -4.52 2.90
N TRP A 55 14.30 -4.63 2.74
CA TRP A 55 14.95 -4.66 1.42
C TRP A 55 16.32 -5.34 1.46
N VAL A 56 16.87 -5.68 0.29
CA VAL A 56 18.24 -6.17 0.13
C VAL A 56 19.23 -5.01 0.19
N SER A 57 20.30 -5.18 0.95
CA SER A 57 21.35 -4.22 1.19
C SER A 57 22.70 -4.76 0.70
N GLN A 58 23.11 -4.35 -0.50
CA GLN A 58 24.45 -4.63 -0.99
C GLN A 58 25.43 -3.60 -0.41
N ARG A 59 26.00 -3.87 0.77
CA ARG A 59 27.15 -3.07 1.25
C ARG A 59 28.39 -3.55 0.51
N LYS A 60 28.73 -2.90 -0.62
CA LYS A 60 30.02 -3.15 -1.28
C LYS A 60 31.16 -2.82 -0.29
N LYS A 61 32.22 -3.64 -0.27
CA LYS A 61 33.51 -3.21 0.31
C LYS A 61 33.89 -1.87 -0.32
N VAL A 62 34.33 -0.93 0.51
CA VAL A 62 34.59 0.48 0.18
C VAL A 62 35.24 0.59 -1.20
N LYS A 63 34.52 1.18 -2.16
CA LYS A 63 35.13 1.61 -3.42
C LYS A 63 35.89 2.90 -3.15
N THR A 64 37.12 2.97 -3.63
CA THR A 64 37.96 4.17 -3.57
C THR A 64 37.26 5.35 -4.25
N ALA A 65 37.55 6.57 -3.78
CA ALA A 65 36.90 7.82 -4.20
C ALA A 65 36.91 8.08 -5.73
N SER A 66 37.79 7.40 -6.47
CA SER A 66 37.88 7.44 -7.93
C SER A 66 36.73 6.76 -8.69
N GLN A 67 35.76 6.12 -8.01
CA GLN A 67 34.55 5.53 -8.62
C GLN A 67 33.25 6.27 -8.24
N LEU A 68 33.35 7.42 -7.58
CA LEU A 68 32.23 8.27 -7.14
C LEU A 68 31.95 9.42 -8.11
N SER A 69 32.42 9.36 -9.36
CA SER A 69 31.94 10.29 -10.40
C SER A 69 30.50 9.89 -10.76
N ASP A 70 29.56 10.39 -9.96
CA ASP A 70 28.13 10.31 -10.16
C ASP A 70 27.75 11.09 -11.44
N ASN A 71 27.77 10.43 -12.59
CA ASN A 71 26.92 10.82 -13.72
C ASN A 71 25.47 10.47 -13.34
N ASN A 72 24.87 11.30 -12.48
CA ASN A 72 23.58 11.13 -11.82
C ASN A 72 22.39 10.88 -12.77
N THR A 73 22.51 11.24 -14.05
CA THR A 73 21.44 11.01 -15.05
C THR A 73 21.27 9.54 -15.43
N SER A 74 22.33 8.72 -15.37
CA SER A 74 22.27 7.31 -15.78
C SER A 74 21.55 6.38 -14.78
N ASN A 75 21.27 6.86 -13.57
CA ASN A 75 20.64 6.08 -12.50
C ASN A 75 19.21 6.54 -12.17
N LEU A 76 18.67 7.55 -12.85
CA LEU A 76 17.29 7.98 -12.65
C LEU A 76 16.33 6.87 -13.12
N LEU A 77 15.42 6.47 -12.24
CA LEU A 77 14.37 5.48 -12.52
C LEU A 77 13.03 6.14 -12.87
N GLY A 78 12.79 7.34 -12.35
CA GLY A 78 11.61 8.14 -12.64
C GLY A 78 11.60 9.43 -11.83
N ASP A 79 10.80 10.37 -12.27
CA ASP A 79 10.58 11.66 -11.65
C ASP A 79 9.08 11.94 -11.54
N GLY A 80 8.71 12.76 -10.56
CA GLY A 80 7.34 13.16 -10.31
C GLY A 80 7.28 14.51 -9.62
N THR A 81 6.07 14.96 -9.30
CA THR A 81 5.83 16.28 -8.69
C THR A 81 6.51 16.46 -7.34
N GLU A 82 6.62 15.38 -6.55
CA GLU A 82 7.20 15.44 -5.20
C GLU A 82 8.70 15.13 -5.18
N GLY A 83 9.29 14.55 -6.23
CA GLY A 83 10.70 14.18 -6.21
C GLY A 83 11.13 13.22 -7.30
N GLU A 84 12.38 12.77 -7.17
CA GLU A 84 13.02 11.87 -8.14
C GLU A 84 13.43 10.56 -7.47
N VAL A 85 13.34 9.47 -8.22
CA VAL A 85 13.68 8.12 -7.78
C VAL A 85 14.90 7.63 -8.53
N TYR A 86 15.90 7.16 -7.79
CA TYR A 86 17.19 6.73 -8.29
C TYR A 86 17.49 5.27 -7.96
N LYS A 87 18.21 4.61 -8.85
CA LYS A 87 18.80 3.28 -8.62
C LYS A 87 19.99 3.42 -7.66
N LYS A 88 19.94 2.76 -6.50
CA LYS A 88 21.12 2.64 -5.60
C LYS A 88 21.95 1.41 -5.92
N THR A 89 21.27 0.29 -6.10
CA THR A 89 21.83 -1.04 -6.41
C THR A 89 20.83 -1.78 -7.31
N GLU A 90 21.12 -3.02 -7.71
CA GLU A 90 20.17 -3.80 -8.51
C GLU A 90 18.83 -4.03 -7.80
N ASP A 91 18.88 -4.21 -6.48
CA ASP A 91 17.73 -4.56 -5.64
C ASP A 91 17.16 -3.38 -4.83
N LYS A 92 17.74 -2.18 -4.93
CA LYS A 92 17.39 -1.05 -4.05
C LYS A 92 17.32 0.27 -4.82
N ALA A 93 16.23 1.00 -4.60
CA ALA A 93 16.02 2.36 -5.09
C ALA A 93 16.02 3.34 -3.91
N TYR A 94 16.17 4.63 -4.21
CA TYR A 94 15.86 5.69 -3.25
C TYR A 94 15.14 6.87 -3.90
N LYS A 95 14.22 7.49 -3.17
CA LYS A 95 13.56 8.75 -3.54
C LYS A 95 14.21 9.92 -2.81
N ILE A 96 14.38 11.05 -3.49
CA ILE A 96 14.72 12.36 -2.90
C ILE A 96 13.57 13.32 -3.18
N ILE A 97 13.12 14.04 -2.15
CA ILE A 97 12.15 15.13 -2.27
C ILE A 97 12.92 16.45 -2.20
N PHE A 98 12.86 17.26 -3.27
CA PHE A 98 13.62 18.52 -3.38
C PHE A 98 12.87 19.76 -2.84
N SER A 99 11.75 19.55 -2.15
CA SER A 99 10.97 20.65 -1.60
C SER A 99 11.44 21.06 -0.21
N LYS A 100 11.72 22.36 -0.03
CA LYS A 100 12.15 22.95 1.26
C LYS A 100 11.12 22.72 2.39
N GLN A 101 9.84 22.60 2.06
CA GLN A 101 8.79 22.30 3.04
C GLN A 101 9.02 20.95 3.73
N TYR A 102 9.59 20.00 2.99
CA TYR A 102 9.84 18.65 3.48
C TYR A 102 11.14 18.54 4.30
N GLN A 103 12.02 19.56 4.34
CA GLN A 103 13.20 19.53 5.22
C GLN A 103 12.86 19.57 6.70
N LYS A 104 11.66 20.07 7.06
CA LYS A 104 11.21 20.22 8.45
C LYS A 104 10.24 19.13 8.91
N VAL A 105 10.00 18.12 8.08
CA VAL A 105 9.09 17.02 8.39
C VAL A 105 9.77 16.04 9.32
N ASP A 106 9.04 15.53 10.31
CA ASP A 106 9.52 14.43 11.14
C ASP A 106 9.40 13.09 10.39
N TYR A 107 10.42 12.78 9.60
CA TYR A 107 10.51 11.52 8.86
C TYR A 107 10.53 10.27 9.77
N GLN A 108 10.84 10.43 11.05
CA GLN A 108 10.84 9.32 11.99
C GLN A 108 9.41 8.84 12.27
N GLU A 109 8.46 9.78 12.35
CA GLU A 109 7.05 9.47 12.50
C GLU A 109 6.56 8.62 11.32
N PHE A 110 6.92 8.99 10.09
CA PHE A 110 6.61 8.19 8.90
C PHE A 110 7.25 6.81 8.96
N ASN A 111 8.51 6.70 9.41
CA ASN A 111 9.17 5.40 9.55
C ASN A 111 8.46 4.49 10.56
N VAL A 112 8.10 5.02 11.73
CA VAL A 112 7.32 4.29 12.75
C VAL A 112 5.98 3.83 12.18
N HIS A 113 5.27 4.72 11.49
CA HIS A 113 3.99 4.40 10.86
C HIS A 113 4.11 3.30 9.80
N ILE A 114 5.10 3.41 8.91
CA ILE A 114 5.37 2.40 7.87
C ILE A 114 5.72 1.04 8.48
N MET A 115 6.53 1.00 9.55
CA MET A 115 6.85 -0.27 10.22
C MET A 115 5.61 -0.88 10.86
N LYS A 116 4.79 -0.08 11.57
CA LYS A 116 3.49 -0.54 12.09
C LYS A 116 2.63 -1.13 10.99
N GLN A 117 2.58 -0.48 9.82
CA GLN A 117 1.85 -0.99 8.66
C GLN A 117 2.45 -2.27 8.08
N LYS A 118 3.79 -2.40 7.99
CA LYS A 118 4.43 -3.65 7.53
C LYS A 118 4.11 -4.83 8.44
N PHE A 119 4.17 -4.64 9.76
CA PHE A 119 3.76 -5.67 10.73
C PHE A 119 2.25 -5.94 10.64
N PHE A 120 1.43 -4.91 10.52
CA PHE A 120 -0.02 -5.07 10.32
C PHE A 120 -0.36 -5.92 9.08
N LEU A 121 0.32 -5.68 7.95
CA LEU A 121 0.14 -6.49 6.73
C LEU A 121 0.49 -7.97 7.02
N LYS A 122 1.60 -8.22 7.71
CA LYS A 122 2.01 -9.57 8.12
C LYS A 122 0.99 -10.23 9.05
N ASP A 123 0.60 -9.54 10.12
CA ASP A 123 -0.30 -10.05 11.17
C ASP A 123 -1.69 -10.40 10.61
N ASN A 124 -2.12 -9.71 9.54
CA ASN A 124 -3.42 -9.94 8.89
C ASN A 124 -3.33 -10.80 7.62
N ASN A 125 -2.18 -11.42 7.35
CA ASN A 125 -1.95 -12.22 6.13
C ASN A 125 -2.34 -11.45 4.85
N ILE A 126 -1.93 -10.18 4.77
CA ILE A 126 -2.03 -9.36 3.56
C ILE A 126 -0.66 -9.43 2.89
N ASP A 127 -0.65 -9.88 1.64
CA ASP A 127 0.59 -10.14 0.94
C ASP A 127 1.39 -8.85 0.73
N THR A 128 2.48 -8.73 1.49
CA THR A 128 3.35 -7.57 1.50
C THR A 128 4.07 -7.34 0.17
N GLN A 129 4.09 -8.33 -0.74
CA GLN A 129 4.74 -8.17 -2.03
C GLN A 129 4.04 -7.11 -2.89
N TYR A 130 2.71 -6.95 -2.78
CA TYR A 130 1.98 -5.97 -3.58
C TYR A 130 2.27 -4.51 -3.20
N PHE A 131 2.95 -4.24 -2.07
CA PHE A 131 3.16 -2.90 -1.54
C PHE A 131 4.64 -2.60 -1.30
N VAL A 132 5.20 -1.67 -2.09
CA VAL A 132 6.60 -1.28 -2.02
C VAL A 132 6.79 -0.20 -0.95
N LEU A 133 6.84 -0.64 0.31
CA LEU A 133 7.21 0.24 1.42
C LEU A 133 8.72 0.21 1.66
N GLY A 134 9.22 1.33 2.18
CA GLY A 134 10.62 1.60 2.47
C GLY A 134 10.75 2.39 3.77
N LEU A 135 11.91 3.02 4.00
CA LEU A 135 12.10 3.93 5.14
C LEU A 135 12.96 5.13 4.73
N TRP A 136 12.64 6.29 5.32
CA TRP A 136 13.43 7.51 5.23
C TRP A 136 14.71 7.40 6.05
N ASN A 137 15.85 7.47 5.37
CA ASN A 137 17.11 7.64 6.04
C ASN A 137 17.25 9.08 6.51
N ILE A 138 17.38 9.24 7.82
CA ILE A 138 17.52 10.52 8.51
C ILE A 138 18.95 10.77 9.00
N LYS A 139 19.89 9.89 8.62
CA LYS A 139 21.29 10.08 8.97
C LYS A 139 21.80 11.34 8.29
N ASN A 140 22.38 12.24 9.08
CA ASN A 140 22.94 13.51 8.60
C ASN A 140 21.92 14.42 7.90
N ILE A 141 20.64 14.38 8.32
CA ILE A 141 19.58 15.23 7.75
C ILE A 141 19.90 16.74 7.81
N ASP A 142 20.72 17.17 8.77
CA ASP A 142 21.18 18.56 8.87
C ASP A 142 22.14 18.98 7.74
N ASN A 143 22.77 18.00 7.07
CA ASN A 143 23.82 18.21 6.08
C ASN A 143 23.50 17.63 4.69
N ASP A 144 22.41 16.87 4.55
CA ASP A 144 22.05 16.17 3.32
C ASP A 144 20.52 16.01 3.22
N TRP A 145 20.02 15.81 2.00
CA TRP A 145 18.59 15.57 1.80
C TRP A 145 18.18 14.18 2.32
N PRO A 146 17.04 14.07 3.01
CA PRO A 146 16.44 12.79 3.38
C PRO A 146 16.29 11.88 2.16
N ARG A 147 16.62 10.59 2.34
CA ARG A 147 16.50 9.59 1.27
C ARG A 147 15.58 8.46 1.69
N PHE A 148 14.48 8.27 0.98
CA PHE A 148 13.60 7.14 1.20
C PHE A 148 14.14 5.90 0.50
N TYR A 149 14.62 4.89 1.23
CA TYR A 149 15.11 3.65 0.65
C TYR A 149 14.00 2.59 0.55
N MET A 150 13.88 1.96 -0.62
CA MET A 150 12.88 0.93 -0.88
C MET A 150 13.41 -0.17 -1.81
N PRO A 151 12.76 -1.34 -1.85
CA PRO A 151 13.05 -2.35 -2.88
C PRO A 151 12.93 -1.76 -4.28
N LYS A 152 13.92 -2.02 -5.15
CA LYS A 152 13.80 -1.70 -6.57
C LYS A 152 12.94 -2.75 -7.25
N ILE A 153 11.88 -2.32 -7.92
CA ILE A 153 11.01 -3.19 -8.70
C ILE A 153 11.53 -3.28 -10.14
N LYS A 154 11.51 -4.49 -10.69
CA LYS A 154 11.79 -4.74 -12.11
C LYS A 154 10.46 -4.69 -12.85
N GLU A 155 10.09 -3.49 -13.28
CA GLU A 155 8.89 -3.29 -14.10
C GLU A 155 9.01 -4.04 -15.43
N LYS A 156 7.90 -4.61 -15.88
CA LYS A 156 7.69 -5.14 -17.22
C LYS A 156 6.85 -4.14 -17.98
N ASN A 157 7.23 -3.88 -19.23
CA ASN A 157 6.37 -3.10 -20.12
C ASN A 157 5.01 -3.83 -20.21
N PRO A 158 3.89 -3.19 -19.88
CA PRO A 158 2.59 -3.84 -19.93
C PRO A 158 2.29 -4.46 -21.30
N ARG A 159 2.79 -3.89 -22.39
CA ARG A 159 2.62 -4.42 -23.76
C ARG A 159 3.30 -5.77 -23.99
N GLU A 160 4.31 -6.12 -23.21
CA GLU A 160 5.00 -7.41 -23.28
C GLU A 160 4.25 -8.54 -22.56
N LEU A 161 3.31 -8.18 -21.67
CA LEU A 161 2.48 -9.15 -20.97
C LEU A 161 1.21 -9.45 -21.79
N PRO A 162 0.81 -10.72 -21.96
CA PRO A 162 -0.48 -11.07 -22.56
C PRO A 162 -1.64 -10.41 -21.82
N SER A 163 -2.69 -10.05 -22.55
CA SER A 163 -3.87 -9.36 -22.00
C SER A 163 -4.53 -10.16 -20.87
N ASP A 164 -4.66 -11.48 -21.02
CA ASP A 164 -5.18 -12.37 -19.97
C ASP A 164 -4.30 -12.37 -18.72
N LYS A 165 -2.97 -12.39 -18.88
CA LYS A 165 -2.04 -12.35 -17.75
C LYS A 165 -2.16 -11.03 -16.97
N ARG A 166 -2.30 -9.89 -17.66
CA ARG A 166 -2.54 -8.59 -17.00
C ARG A 166 -3.87 -8.56 -16.26
N PHE A 167 -4.91 -9.12 -16.84
CA PHE A 167 -6.24 -9.18 -16.21
C PHE A 167 -6.21 -10.07 -14.95
N MET A 168 -5.57 -11.23 -15.02
CA MET A 168 -5.36 -12.11 -13.86
C MET A 168 -4.60 -11.40 -12.72
N PHE A 169 -3.47 -10.76 -13.04
CA PHE A 169 -2.70 -10.00 -12.06
C PHE A 169 -3.46 -8.83 -11.45
N LEU A 170 -4.33 -8.17 -12.23
CA LEU A 170 -5.22 -7.14 -11.70
C LEU A 170 -6.21 -7.74 -10.70
N ASN A 171 -6.85 -8.87 -11.02
CA ASN A 171 -7.81 -9.53 -10.12
C ASN A 171 -7.17 -9.92 -8.78
N GLU A 172 -6.01 -10.57 -8.81
CA GLU A 172 -5.27 -10.95 -7.59
C GLU A 172 -4.92 -9.73 -6.72
N PHE A 173 -4.45 -8.67 -7.38
CA PHE A 173 -4.14 -7.42 -6.70
C PHE A 173 -5.38 -6.75 -6.10
N ILE A 174 -6.51 -6.72 -6.81
CA ILE A 174 -7.75 -6.11 -6.33
C ILE A 174 -8.27 -6.82 -5.07
N LEU A 175 -8.16 -8.15 -4.99
CA LEU A 175 -8.51 -8.87 -3.76
C LEU A 175 -7.63 -8.45 -2.58
N THR A 176 -6.33 -8.29 -2.82
CA THR A 176 -5.38 -7.83 -1.79
C THR A 176 -5.65 -6.37 -1.38
N LEU A 177 -5.95 -5.50 -2.33
CA LEU A 177 -6.29 -4.09 -2.08
C LEU A 177 -7.62 -3.97 -1.32
N ARG A 178 -8.65 -4.75 -1.69
CA ARG A 178 -9.92 -4.82 -0.95
C ARG A 178 -9.68 -5.21 0.50
N LYS A 179 -8.86 -6.23 0.75
CA LYS A 179 -8.54 -6.66 2.12
C LYS A 179 -7.86 -5.53 2.91
N LEU A 180 -6.90 -4.81 2.31
CA LEU A 180 -6.30 -3.63 2.93
C LEU A 180 -7.35 -2.54 3.24
N ASN A 181 -8.25 -2.26 2.29
CA ASN A 181 -9.29 -1.26 2.41
C ASN A 181 -10.33 -1.59 3.49
N GLN A 182 -10.67 -2.87 3.70
CA GLN A 182 -11.56 -3.32 4.77
C GLN A 182 -11.03 -2.98 6.17
N PHE A 183 -9.70 -2.88 6.33
CA PHE A 183 -9.08 -2.43 7.58
C PHE A 183 -8.92 -0.91 7.68
N GLY A 184 -9.53 -0.15 6.77
CA GLY A 184 -9.51 1.32 6.78
C GLY A 184 -8.18 1.92 6.32
N TYR A 185 -7.38 1.18 5.55
CA TYR A 185 -6.17 1.68 4.91
C TYR A 185 -6.36 1.80 3.40
N ALA A 186 -5.85 2.87 2.80
CA ALA A 186 -5.80 3.06 1.36
C ALA A 186 -4.43 3.54 0.89
N HIS A 187 -4.14 3.28 -0.37
CA HIS A 187 -3.07 3.96 -1.07
C HIS A 187 -3.35 5.48 -1.12
N PRO A 188 -2.37 6.33 -0.78
CA PRO A 188 -2.59 7.78 -0.67
C PRO A 188 -2.83 8.46 -2.02
N ASP A 189 -2.33 7.88 -3.12
CA ASP A 189 -2.46 8.44 -4.48
C ASP A 189 -2.62 7.34 -5.56
N LEU A 190 -3.67 6.51 -5.46
CA LEU A 190 -3.97 5.51 -6.51
C LEU A 190 -5.31 5.80 -7.18
N ALA A 191 -6.37 5.78 -6.37
CA ALA A 191 -7.73 6.20 -6.72
C ALA A 191 -8.44 6.55 -5.41
N THR A 192 -8.34 7.81 -4.97
CA THR A 192 -8.82 8.21 -3.64
C THR A 192 -10.29 8.62 -3.63
N TYR A 193 -10.84 8.99 -4.79
CA TYR A 193 -12.25 9.29 -5.00
C TYR A 193 -12.71 8.75 -6.36
N VAL A 194 -14.03 8.73 -6.56
CA VAL A 194 -14.68 8.28 -7.79
C VAL A 194 -14.14 9.06 -8.98
N GLY A 195 -13.52 8.35 -9.93
CA GLY A 195 -12.99 8.94 -11.17
C GLY A 195 -11.56 9.47 -11.10
N GLN A 196 -10.88 9.40 -9.95
CA GLN A 196 -9.43 9.64 -9.91
C GLN A 196 -8.65 8.43 -10.43
N GLU A 197 -7.61 8.68 -11.23
CA GLU A 197 -6.72 7.64 -11.76
C GLU A 197 -5.25 8.06 -11.63
N SER A 198 -4.50 7.39 -10.74
CA SER A 198 -3.05 7.53 -10.61
C SER A 198 -2.35 6.19 -10.88
N PHE A 199 -2.67 5.54 -12.01
CA PHE A 199 -2.14 4.20 -12.33
C PHE A 199 -0.64 4.17 -12.65
N CYS A 200 0.02 5.33 -12.77
CA CYS A 200 1.48 5.40 -12.75
C CYS A 200 2.09 4.83 -11.46
N ASN A 201 1.33 4.80 -10.36
CA ASN A 201 1.75 4.19 -9.09
C ASN A 201 1.54 2.66 -9.04
N MET A 202 1.12 2.05 -10.15
CA MET A 202 0.85 0.62 -10.26
C MET A 202 1.75 -0.03 -11.32
N LEU A 203 2.82 -0.70 -10.87
CA LEU A 203 3.80 -1.34 -11.74
C LEU A 203 3.42 -2.80 -12.01
N PHE A 204 3.47 -3.21 -13.28
CA PHE A 204 3.39 -4.62 -13.64
C PHE A 204 4.77 -5.26 -13.61
N THR A 205 4.85 -6.46 -13.04
CA THR A 205 6.07 -7.27 -12.98
C THR A 205 5.84 -8.65 -13.60
N GLU A 206 6.86 -9.50 -13.57
CA GLU A 206 6.73 -10.90 -14.00
C GLU A 206 5.79 -11.71 -13.10
N ASP A 207 5.68 -11.31 -11.83
CA ASP A 207 5.00 -11.99 -10.72
C ASP A 207 3.78 -11.19 -10.19
N GLY A 208 3.24 -10.27 -11.00
CA GLY A 208 2.04 -9.51 -10.63
C GLY A 208 2.26 -8.01 -10.46
N VAL A 209 1.28 -7.36 -9.84
CA VAL A 209 1.24 -5.91 -9.63
C VAL A 209 2.03 -5.50 -8.38
N ARG A 210 2.66 -4.32 -8.41
CA ARG A 210 3.34 -3.69 -7.27
C ARG A 210 2.94 -2.22 -7.17
N LEU A 211 2.47 -1.78 -6.00
CA LEU A 211 2.18 -0.38 -5.73
C LEU A 211 3.41 0.35 -5.19
N ILE A 212 3.67 1.53 -5.73
CA ILE A 212 4.76 2.44 -5.36
C ILE A 212 4.20 3.78 -4.89
N ASP A 213 5.07 4.71 -4.48
CA ASP A 213 4.68 6.04 -3.97
C ASP A 213 3.88 5.99 -2.66
N ILE A 214 4.33 5.11 -1.77
CA ILE A 214 3.80 4.92 -0.42
C ILE A 214 4.88 5.30 0.60
N ASP A 215 5.62 6.38 0.32
CA ASP A 215 6.76 6.85 1.10
C ASP A 215 6.37 7.49 2.45
N LYS A 216 5.09 7.80 2.63
CA LYS A 216 4.48 8.24 3.90
C LYS A 216 3.65 7.15 4.58
N GLY A 217 3.61 5.95 4.00
CA GLY A 217 2.72 4.86 4.43
C GLY A 217 1.32 4.96 3.81
N PHE A 218 0.48 3.96 4.10
CA PHE A 218 -0.94 3.99 3.72
C PHE A 218 -1.68 5.10 4.47
N ALA A 219 -2.66 5.69 3.79
CA ALA A 219 -3.56 6.67 4.35
C ALA A 219 -4.71 5.99 5.10
N LYS A 220 -5.18 6.64 6.17
CA LYS A 220 -6.45 6.33 6.86
C LYS A 220 -7.48 7.40 6.52
N LYS A 221 -8.76 7.19 6.87
CA LYS A 221 -9.82 8.19 6.62
C LYS A 221 -9.44 9.60 7.09
N ASP A 222 -8.93 9.73 8.31
CA ASP A 222 -8.56 11.02 8.90
C ASP A 222 -7.33 11.69 8.24
N TYR A 223 -6.49 10.88 7.57
CA TYR A 223 -5.36 11.37 6.78
C TYR A 223 -5.85 12.21 5.60
N PHE A 224 -6.88 11.76 4.88
CA PHE A 224 -7.38 12.47 3.69
C PHE A 224 -8.00 13.84 4.02
N SER A 225 -8.64 13.98 5.19
CA SER A 225 -9.10 15.27 5.70
C SER A 225 -7.94 16.20 6.09
N PHE A 226 -6.87 15.66 6.68
CA PHE A 226 -5.71 16.46 7.09
C PHE A 226 -4.92 17.01 5.89
N PHE A 227 -4.77 16.23 4.82
CA PHE A 227 -4.00 16.62 3.63
C PHE A 227 -4.82 17.38 2.57
N LYS A 228 -6.09 17.73 2.84
CA LYS A 228 -6.98 18.48 1.92
C LYS A 228 -6.95 17.93 0.49
N ILE A 229 -6.94 16.60 0.34
CA ILE A 229 -6.95 15.96 -0.97
C ILE A 229 -8.28 16.34 -1.64
N LYS A 230 -8.21 16.92 -2.85
CA LYS A 230 -9.39 17.36 -3.61
C LYS A 230 -10.43 16.22 -3.66
N GLY A 231 -11.66 16.50 -3.23
CA GLY A 231 -12.73 15.51 -3.03
C GLY A 231 -12.93 15.06 -1.58
N SER A 232 -12.04 15.43 -0.65
CA SER A 232 -12.20 15.19 0.79
C SER A 232 -13.19 16.14 1.46
N GLU A 233 -13.30 17.38 0.95
CA GLU A 233 -14.17 18.43 1.49
C GLU A 233 -15.67 18.12 1.32
N ASP A 234 -16.02 17.29 0.33
CA ASP A 234 -17.40 16.89 0.04
C ASP A 234 -17.79 15.53 0.69
N GLY A 235 -16.88 14.92 1.47
CA GLY A 235 -17.14 13.62 2.12
C GLY A 235 -17.13 12.41 1.18
N HIS A 236 -16.64 12.55 -0.06
CA HIS A 236 -16.68 11.52 -1.10
C HIS A 236 -15.50 10.52 -1.07
N ILE A 237 -14.55 10.67 -0.14
CA ILE A 237 -13.43 9.72 0.01
C ILE A 237 -13.86 8.56 0.90
N ASN A 238 -14.25 7.46 0.28
CA ASN A 238 -14.43 6.17 0.93
C ASN A 238 -13.19 5.31 0.76
N VAL A 239 -12.32 5.33 1.78
CA VAL A 239 -11.11 4.49 1.88
C VAL A 239 -11.42 3.02 1.62
N ASN A 240 -12.57 2.55 2.10
CA ASN A 240 -13.01 1.16 1.96
C ASN A 240 -13.30 0.76 0.50
N ASP A 241 -13.58 1.73 -0.38
CA ASP A 241 -14.02 1.50 -1.77
C ASP A 241 -12.92 1.78 -2.81
N GLN A 242 -11.69 2.11 -2.40
CA GLN A 242 -10.60 2.39 -3.34
C GLN A 242 -10.39 1.23 -4.34
N TRP A 243 -10.43 -0.02 -3.89
CA TRP A 243 -10.33 -1.19 -4.77
C TRP A 243 -11.41 -1.21 -5.88
N LEU A 244 -12.63 -0.76 -5.57
CA LEU A 244 -13.74 -0.72 -6.51
C LEU A 244 -13.45 0.30 -7.63
N TYR A 245 -12.92 1.46 -7.25
CA TYR A 245 -12.55 2.52 -8.20
C TYR A 245 -11.44 2.04 -9.13
N VAL A 246 -10.39 1.42 -8.58
CA VAL A 246 -9.28 0.88 -9.37
C VAL A 246 -9.79 -0.17 -10.36
N TYR A 247 -10.60 -1.14 -9.89
CA TYR A 247 -11.06 -2.21 -10.75
C TYR A 247 -11.95 -1.72 -11.89
N ASN A 248 -12.87 -0.78 -11.62
CA ASN A 248 -13.81 -0.29 -12.63
C ASN A 248 -13.19 0.64 -13.67
N THR A 249 -11.99 1.14 -13.40
CA THR A 249 -11.37 2.17 -14.24
C THR A 249 -10.15 1.62 -14.99
N HIS A 250 -9.41 0.70 -14.38
CA HIS A 250 -8.12 0.27 -14.90
C HIS A 250 -8.24 -0.40 -16.28
N PRO A 251 -7.42 -0.01 -17.28
CA PRO A 251 -7.52 -0.52 -18.65
C PRO A 251 -7.29 -2.02 -18.82
N SER A 252 -6.64 -2.68 -17.86
CA SER A 252 -6.48 -4.14 -17.90
C SER A 252 -7.72 -4.91 -17.46
N ASN A 253 -8.74 -4.26 -16.90
CA ASN A 253 -10.03 -4.89 -16.65
C ASN A 253 -10.83 -5.00 -17.95
N LYS A 254 -10.98 -6.23 -18.44
CA LYS A 254 -11.73 -6.53 -19.68
C LYS A 254 -13.23 -6.35 -19.51
N ASN A 255 -13.74 -6.43 -18.29
CA ASN A 255 -15.16 -6.37 -17.98
C ASN A 255 -15.62 -4.95 -17.62
N ARG A 256 -14.71 -3.96 -17.65
CA ARG A 256 -15.00 -2.59 -17.20
C ARG A 256 -16.20 -1.99 -17.92
N LYS A 257 -17.03 -1.28 -17.16
CA LYS A 257 -18.17 -0.55 -17.69
C LYS A 257 -17.72 0.81 -18.25
N PRO A 258 -18.53 1.47 -19.11
CA PRO A 258 -18.22 2.81 -19.57
C PRO A 258 -18.00 3.76 -18.39
N TYR A 259 -16.99 4.63 -18.50
CA TYR A 259 -16.57 5.52 -17.40
C TYR A 259 -17.74 6.29 -16.78
N ASN A 260 -18.55 6.95 -17.61
CA ASN A 260 -19.70 7.73 -17.15
C ASN A 260 -20.77 6.86 -16.47
N THR A 261 -20.94 5.59 -16.86
CA THR A 261 -21.97 4.71 -16.31
C THR A 261 -21.67 4.35 -14.86
N TRP A 262 -20.46 3.84 -14.59
CA TRP A 262 -20.10 3.39 -13.24
C TRP A 262 -19.89 4.59 -12.31
N THR A 263 -19.21 5.65 -12.77
CA THR A 263 -18.96 6.84 -11.94
C THR A 263 -20.27 7.51 -11.52
N SER A 264 -21.21 7.71 -12.44
CA SER A 264 -22.50 8.33 -12.12
C SER A 264 -23.30 7.47 -11.14
N SER A 265 -23.32 6.15 -11.33
CA SER A 265 -24.06 5.24 -10.45
C SER A 265 -23.50 5.22 -9.04
N VAL A 266 -22.17 5.13 -8.90
CA VAL A 266 -21.48 5.14 -7.61
C VAL A 266 -21.62 6.49 -6.91
N SER A 267 -21.41 7.61 -7.62
CA SER A 267 -21.58 8.96 -7.07
C SER A 267 -23.02 9.22 -6.61
N ASN A 268 -24.02 8.79 -7.41
CA ASN A 268 -25.43 8.91 -7.04
C ASN A 268 -25.73 8.10 -5.77
N TRP A 269 -25.15 6.91 -5.62
CA TRP A 269 -25.34 6.12 -4.41
C TRP A 269 -24.74 6.82 -3.18
N TYR A 270 -23.53 7.36 -3.26
CA TYR A 270 -22.93 8.10 -2.14
C TYR A 270 -23.72 9.37 -1.78
N ALA A 271 -24.30 10.06 -2.76
CA ALA A 271 -25.14 11.22 -2.53
C ALA A 271 -26.40 10.88 -1.70
N HIS A 272 -26.94 9.67 -1.85
CA HIS A 272 -28.10 9.18 -1.09
C HIS A 272 -27.73 8.41 0.18
N ASN A 273 -26.47 8.00 0.33
CA ASN A 273 -25.96 7.20 1.46
C ASN A 273 -24.72 7.86 2.08
N PRO A 274 -24.87 9.04 2.71
CA PRO A 274 -23.74 9.80 3.25
C PRO A 274 -23.01 9.00 4.34
N ASN A 275 -21.68 9.12 4.36
CA ASN A 275 -20.77 8.41 5.29
C ASN A 275 -20.78 6.88 5.20
N GLN A 276 -21.45 6.30 4.21
CA GLN A 276 -21.44 4.86 3.96
C GLN A 276 -20.50 4.51 2.80
N SER A 277 -20.02 3.26 2.80
CA SER A 277 -19.21 2.69 1.72
C SER A 277 -19.95 1.54 1.06
N LEU A 278 -19.78 1.36 -0.25
CA LEU A 278 -20.37 0.25 -1.01
C LEU A 278 -19.79 -1.10 -0.54
N SER A 279 -18.52 -1.14 -0.15
CA SER A 279 -17.86 -2.35 0.38
C SER A 279 -18.46 -2.84 1.69
N ASN A 280 -19.13 -1.97 2.45
CA ASN A 280 -19.87 -2.34 3.66
C ASN A 280 -21.36 -2.58 3.39
N ASN A 281 -21.81 -2.48 2.13
CA ASN A 281 -23.19 -2.66 1.71
C ASN A 281 -23.27 -3.71 0.59
N PRO A 282 -23.13 -5.01 0.93
CA PRO A 282 -23.01 -6.09 -0.05
C PRO A 282 -24.22 -6.20 -1.00
N GLU A 283 -25.43 -5.94 -0.51
CA GLU A 283 -26.65 -5.92 -1.32
C GLU A 283 -26.61 -4.84 -2.40
N ALA A 284 -26.24 -3.61 -2.05
CA ALA A 284 -26.11 -2.51 -3.01
C ALA A 284 -25.00 -2.78 -4.04
N LEU A 285 -23.88 -3.35 -3.59
CA LEU A 285 -22.77 -3.72 -4.46
C LEU A 285 -23.16 -4.81 -5.47
N LEU A 286 -23.92 -5.82 -5.01
CA LEU A 286 -24.44 -6.89 -5.86
C LEU A 286 -25.50 -6.37 -6.85
N ASP A 287 -26.44 -5.53 -6.40
CA ASP A 287 -27.46 -4.91 -7.25
C ASP A 287 -26.81 -4.07 -8.38
N MET A 288 -25.82 -3.24 -8.05
CA MET A 288 -25.08 -2.48 -9.06
C MET A 288 -24.38 -3.38 -10.09
N TYR A 289 -23.81 -4.51 -9.65
CA TYR A 289 -23.18 -5.47 -10.54
C TYR A 289 -24.19 -6.14 -11.47
N GLN A 290 -25.33 -6.60 -10.93
CA GLN A 290 -26.42 -7.24 -11.68
C GLN A 290 -27.06 -6.29 -12.68
N ASN A 291 -27.25 -5.03 -12.30
CA ASN A 291 -27.73 -3.96 -13.17
C ASN A 291 -26.68 -3.52 -14.21
N GLY A 292 -25.48 -4.10 -14.18
CA GLY A 292 -24.41 -3.85 -15.14
C GLY A 292 -23.80 -2.45 -15.05
N THR A 293 -23.99 -1.74 -13.94
CA THR A 293 -23.46 -0.39 -13.74
C THR A 293 -22.01 -0.41 -13.28
N ILE A 294 -21.60 -1.45 -12.54
CA ILE A 294 -20.22 -1.70 -12.13
C ILE A 294 -19.75 -3.07 -12.60
N SER A 295 -18.46 -3.31 -12.45
CA SER A 295 -17.77 -4.59 -12.61
C SER A 295 -17.20 -5.01 -11.27
N LEU A 296 -17.23 -6.32 -10.99
CA LEU A 296 -16.61 -6.94 -9.83
C LEU A 296 -15.75 -8.15 -10.27
N PRO A 297 -14.67 -8.49 -9.56
CA PRO A 297 -14.00 -9.78 -9.71
C PRO A 297 -14.99 -10.91 -9.39
N GLU A 298 -14.94 -12.01 -10.14
CA GLU A 298 -15.86 -13.15 -9.98
C GLU A 298 -15.83 -13.73 -8.57
N THR A 299 -14.65 -13.81 -7.95
CA THR A 299 -14.51 -14.24 -6.54
C THR A 299 -15.34 -13.37 -5.60
N ILE A 300 -15.37 -12.06 -5.80
CA ILE A 300 -16.17 -11.14 -4.97
C ILE A 300 -17.67 -11.33 -5.26
N VAL A 301 -18.06 -11.54 -6.53
CA VAL A 301 -19.46 -11.79 -6.89
C VAL A 301 -19.97 -13.04 -6.18
N ASN A 302 -19.21 -14.13 -6.19
CA ASN A 302 -19.59 -15.37 -5.53
C ASN A 302 -19.72 -15.17 -4.01
N GLU A 303 -18.77 -14.50 -3.37
CA GLU A 303 -18.86 -14.15 -1.94
C GLU A 303 -20.12 -13.33 -1.60
N LEU A 304 -20.51 -12.38 -2.46
CA LEU A 304 -21.71 -11.56 -2.25
C LEU A 304 -23.00 -12.37 -2.41
N ILE A 305 -23.04 -13.28 -3.38
CA ILE A 305 -24.18 -14.19 -3.59
C ILE A 305 -24.36 -15.10 -2.38
N ASP A 306 -23.26 -15.71 -1.89
CA ASP A 306 -23.31 -16.59 -0.72
C ASP A 306 -23.78 -15.83 0.53
N HIS A 307 -23.25 -14.62 0.77
CA HIS A 307 -23.66 -13.78 1.91
C HIS A 307 -25.14 -13.39 1.88
N THR A 308 -25.71 -13.13 0.70
CA THR A 308 -27.13 -12.73 0.56
C THR A 308 -28.08 -13.92 0.65
N GLN A 309 -27.61 -15.13 0.33
CA GLN A 309 -28.38 -16.37 0.54
C GLN A 309 -28.39 -16.79 2.02
N GLU A 310 -27.30 -16.59 2.75
CA GLU A 310 -27.25 -16.84 4.20
C GLU A 310 -28.16 -15.87 4.98
N SER A 311 -28.14 -14.58 4.64
CA SER A 311 -28.99 -13.58 5.32
C SER A 311 -30.49 -13.83 5.12
N THR A 312 -30.89 -14.39 3.97
CA THR A 312 -32.28 -14.76 3.70
C THR A 312 -32.70 -16.04 4.44
N ALA A 313 -31.80 -17.00 4.64
CA ALA A 313 -32.06 -18.21 5.43
C ALA A 313 -32.26 -17.90 6.94
N ASP A 314 -31.49 -16.96 7.50
CA ASP A 314 -31.61 -16.53 8.89
C ASP A 314 -32.92 -15.75 9.18
N LEU A 315 -33.45 -15.04 8.18
CA LEU A 315 -34.75 -14.35 8.30
C LEU A 315 -35.93 -15.34 8.29
N VAL A 316 -35.83 -16.43 7.53
CA VAL A 316 -36.88 -17.48 7.49
C VAL A 316 -36.95 -18.21 8.83
N THR A 317 -35.81 -18.54 9.44
CA THR A 317 -35.77 -19.23 10.73
C THR A 317 -36.22 -18.37 11.92
N GLN A 318 -36.06 -17.04 11.87
CA GLN A 318 -36.60 -16.15 12.90
C GLN A 318 -38.11 -15.90 12.78
N THR A 319 -38.68 -16.04 11.57
CA THR A 319 -40.11 -15.84 11.34
C THR A 319 -40.93 -17.03 11.85
N ASP A 320 -40.37 -18.24 11.87
CA ASP A 320 -41.00 -19.46 12.40
C ASP A 320 -41.02 -19.55 13.94
N ILE A 321 -40.38 -18.62 14.68
CA ILE A 321 -40.34 -18.61 16.15
C ILE A 321 -41.36 -17.61 16.75
N ARG A 322 -42.10 -16.84 15.92
CA ARG A 322 -43.17 -15.94 16.39
C ARG A 322 -44.56 -16.41 15.99
N ILE A 323 -44.93 -17.61 16.42
CA ILE A 323 -46.33 -17.97 16.65
C ILE A 323 -46.42 -18.65 18.02
N VAL A 324 -46.79 -17.87 19.04
CA VAL A 324 -47.38 -18.37 20.29
C VAL A 324 -48.56 -17.47 20.62
#